data_AF-A0A4Y8KP55-F1
#
_entry.id   AF-A0A4Y8KP55-F1
#
_cell.length_a   1.000
_cell.length_b   1.000
_cell.length_c   1.000
_cell.angle_alpha   90.00
_cell.angle_beta   90.00
_cell.angle_gamma   90.00
#
_symmetry.space_group_name_H-M   'P 1'
#
loop_
_entity.id
_entity.type
_entity.pdbx_description
1 polymer ?
#
loop_
_entity_poly.entity_id
_entity_poly.type
_entity_poly.pdbx_seq_one_letter_code
_entity_poly.pdbx_strand_id
1 'polypeptide(L)'
;MPRGYELGMPHGMPGWVIPLSTYPKTYNGQPLSYVSLAAQKNYHSLYLMALYGNPAADAAFRAEWAATGLKLNMGKSCLRFKTLADIDLDIVTRSVASLSVEDFLATYERIKR
;
A
#
# COMPACT_ATOMS: atom_id res chain seq x y z
N MET A 1 -1.26 -11.64 5.03
CA MET A 1 -0.18 -11.00 4.25
C MET A 1 0.52 -12.05 3.41
N PRO A 2 0.86 -11.75 2.16
CA PRO A 2 1.69 -12.63 1.33
C PRO A 2 3.05 -12.88 1.98
N ARG A 3 3.65 -14.05 1.69
CA ARG A 3 4.95 -14.43 2.25
C ARG A 3 6.05 -13.48 1.77
N GLY A 4 6.97 -13.12 2.67
CA GLY A 4 8.13 -12.29 2.37
C GLY A 4 7.98 -10.80 2.73
N TYR A 5 6.77 -10.35 3.03
CA TYR A 5 6.57 -9.06 3.71
C TYR A 5 6.84 -9.18 5.20
N GLU A 6 7.56 -8.21 5.75
CA GLU A 6 7.90 -8.13 7.17
C GLU A 6 7.37 -6.84 7.79
N LEU A 7 7.04 -6.87 9.08
CA LEU A 7 6.69 -5.68 9.83
C LEU A 7 7.93 -4.82 10.06
N GLY A 8 7.80 -3.52 9.83
CA GLY A 8 8.85 -2.55 10.05
C GLY A 8 8.31 -1.16 10.34
N MET A 9 9.22 -0.19 10.35
CA MET A 9 8.92 1.23 10.56
C MET A 9 9.32 2.09 9.34
N PRO A 10 8.84 1.78 8.12
CA PRO A 10 9.18 2.57 6.94
C PRO A 10 8.80 4.05 7.14
N HIS A 11 9.79 4.94 6.96
CA HIS A 11 9.61 6.39 7.15
C HIS A 11 9.03 6.78 8.53
N GLY A 12 9.32 6.00 9.59
CA GLY A 12 8.84 6.27 10.95
C GLY A 12 7.38 5.89 11.19
N MET A 13 6.74 5.17 10.25
CA MET A 13 5.35 4.70 10.37
C MET A 13 5.33 3.18 10.44
N PRO A 14 4.47 2.56 11.28
CA PRO A 14 4.31 1.12 11.27
C PRO A 14 3.77 0.65 9.91
N GLY A 15 4.37 -0.40 9.36
CA GLY A 15 3.99 -0.90 8.06
C GLY A 15 4.65 -2.22 7.69
N TRP A 16 4.27 -2.74 6.53
CA TRP A 16 4.83 -3.91 5.90
C TRP A 16 5.81 -3.49 4.83
N VAL A 17 6.98 -4.11 4.84
CA VAL A 17 8.10 -3.81 3.95
C VAL A 17 8.63 -5.09 3.33
N ILE A 18 9.35 -4.94 2.22
CA ILE A 18 10.28 -5.96 1.73
C ILE A 18 11.64 -5.66 2.38
N PRO A 19 12.20 -6.59 3.17
CA PRO A 19 13.47 -6.36 3.86
C PRO A 19 14.64 -6.31 2.86
N LEU A 20 15.71 -5.62 3.23
CA LEU A 20 16.92 -5.51 2.41
C LEU A 20 17.61 -6.86 2.17
N SER A 21 17.41 -7.83 3.05
CA SER A 21 17.85 -9.23 2.87
C SER A 21 17.22 -9.89 1.64
N THR A 22 15.97 -9.53 1.33
CA THR A 22 15.25 -9.99 0.14
C THR A 22 15.55 -9.12 -1.07
N TYR A 23 15.60 -7.79 -0.89
CA TYR A 23 15.85 -6.85 -1.99
C TYR A 23 16.75 -5.67 -1.54
N PRO A 24 18.07 -5.75 -1.78
CA PRO A 24 19.01 -4.72 -1.31
C PRO A 24 19.12 -3.49 -2.22
N LYS A 25 18.60 -3.56 -3.46
CA LYS A 25 18.83 -2.55 -4.51
C LYS A 25 17.82 -1.39 -4.45
N THR A 26 17.58 -0.81 -3.28
CA THR A 26 16.68 0.35 -3.15
C THR A 26 17.43 1.68 -3.34
N TYR A 27 16.74 2.71 -3.83
CA TYR A 27 17.36 4.01 -4.15
C TYR A 27 17.92 4.77 -2.93
N ASN A 28 17.42 4.45 -1.72
CA ASN A 28 17.75 5.13 -0.47
C ASN A 28 18.35 4.19 0.59
N GLY A 29 18.64 2.94 0.22
CA GLY A 29 19.16 1.93 1.15
C GLY A 29 18.21 1.56 2.28
N GLN A 30 16.91 1.88 2.16
CA GLN A 30 15.87 1.48 3.13
C GLN A 30 15.04 0.32 2.58
N PRO A 31 14.43 -0.51 3.46
CA PRO A 31 13.45 -1.51 3.05
C PRO A 31 12.34 -0.91 2.19
N LEU A 32 11.87 -1.66 1.20
CA LEU A 32 10.85 -1.15 0.27
C LEU A 32 9.48 -1.19 0.94
N SER A 33 8.89 -0.01 1.15
CA SER A 33 7.57 0.13 1.78
C SER A 33 6.46 -0.43 0.90
N TYR A 34 5.62 -1.28 1.46
CA TYR A 34 4.48 -1.88 0.76
C TYR A 34 3.15 -1.30 1.26
N VAL A 35 2.90 -1.39 2.56
CA VAL A 35 1.73 -0.78 3.22
C VAL A 35 2.16 -0.11 4.51
N SER A 36 1.75 1.14 4.75
CA SER A 36 2.08 1.83 6.01
C SER A 36 0.88 2.58 6.57
N LEU A 37 0.76 2.63 7.89
CA LEU A 37 -0.30 3.36 8.58
C LEU A 37 0.28 4.59 9.30
N ALA A 38 -0.22 5.77 8.96
CA ALA A 38 0.09 7.01 9.67
C ALA A 38 -1.10 7.52 10.46
N ALA A 39 -0.83 8.01 11.66
CA ALA A 39 -1.73 8.88 12.40
C ALA A 39 -1.39 10.34 12.08
N GLN A 40 -2.35 11.08 11.51
CA GLN A 40 -2.26 12.52 11.29
C GLN A 40 -3.19 13.22 12.28
N LYS A 41 -3.00 14.53 12.48
CA LYS A 41 -3.75 15.32 13.48
C LYS A 41 -5.28 15.16 13.41
N ASN A 42 -5.84 15.00 12.20
CA ASN A 42 -7.28 14.99 11.96
C ASN A 42 -7.81 13.73 11.24
N TYR A 43 -6.93 12.79 10.89
CA TYR A 43 -7.27 11.59 10.12
C TYR A 43 -6.15 10.55 10.22
N HIS A 44 -6.46 9.32 9.82
CA HIS A 44 -5.48 8.28 9.58
C HIS A 44 -5.26 8.12 8.08
N SER A 45 -4.02 7.79 7.68
CA SER A 45 -3.66 7.56 6.29
C SER A 45 -3.05 6.18 6.13
N LEU A 46 -3.68 5.35 5.30
CA LEU A 46 -3.12 4.10 4.83
C LEU A 46 -2.39 4.35 3.51
N TYR A 47 -1.09 4.09 3.49
CA TYR A 47 -0.24 4.22 2.33
C TYR A 47 -0.20 2.89 1.60
N LEU A 48 -0.91 2.78 0.48
CA LEU A 48 -1.00 1.57 -0.33
C LEU A 48 -0.03 1.67 -1.52
N MET A 49 1.25 1.35 -1.32
CA MET A 49 2.26 1.44 -2.40
C MET A 49 2.00 0.44 -3.51
N ALA A 50 1.34 -0.67 -3.17
CA ALA A 50 0.80 -1.67 -4.09
C ALA A 50 0.04 -1.08 -5.28
N LEU A 51 -0.79 -0.07 -5.04
CA LEU A 51 -1.63 0.58 -6.06
C LEU A 51 -0.87 1.65 -6.83
N TYR A 52 0.10 2.30 -6.19
CA TYR A 52 0.81 3.45 -6.76
C TYR A 52 1.55 3.13 -8.07
N GLY A 53 2.20 1.98 -8.13
CA GLY A 53 3.00 1.56 -9.29
C GLY A 53 2.24 0.75 -10.35
N ASN A 54 0.97 0.43 -10.07
CA ASN A 54 0.17 -0.45 -10.90
C ASN A 54 -1.18 0.22 -11.24
N PRO A 55 -1.26 0.97 -12.36
CA PRO A 55 -2.48 1.66 -12.77
C PRO A 55 -3.69 0.75 -12.93
N ALA A 56 -3.49 -0.50 -13.34
CA ALA A 56 -4.57 -1.48 -13.47
C ALA A 56 -5.13 -1.88 -12.11
N ALA A 57 -4.27 -2.09 -11.11
CA ALA A 57 -4.69 -2.37 -9.74
C ALA A 57 -5.39 -1.17 -9.08
N ASP A 58 -4.89 0.06 -9.28
CA ASP A 58 -5.56 1.28 -8.79
C ASP A 58 -6.95 1.45 -9.43
N ALA A 59 -7.08 1.20 -10.73
CA ALA A 59 -8.37 1.27 -11.43
C ALA A 59 -9.37 0.23 -10.89
N ALA A 60 -8.94 -1.02 -10.70
CA ALA A 60 -9.77 -2.08 -10.12
C ALA A 60 -10.21 -1.75 -8.70
N PHE A 61 -9.28 -1.26 -7.85
CA PHE A 61 -9.58 -0.82 -6.49
C PHE A 61 -10.63 0.29 -6.46
N ARG A 62 -10.49 1.31 -7.33
CA ARG A 62 -11.47 2.42 -7.41
C ARG A 62 -12.84 1.96 -7.90
N ALA A 63 -12.89 1.02 -8.82
CA ALA A 63 -14.14 0.45 -9.33
C ALA A 63 -14.87 -0.35 -8.24
N GLU A 64 -14.17 -1.24 -7.53
CA GLU A 64 -14.73 -1.96 -6.38
C GLU A 64 -15.19 -1.00 -5.29
N TRP A 65 -14.40 0.03 -4.97
CA TRP A 65 -14.77 1.00 -3.96
C TRP A 65 -16.04 1.77 -4.34
N ALA A 66 -16.20 2.17 -5.60
CA ALA A 66 -17.39 2.88 -6.06
C ALA A 66 -18.68 2.06 -5.85
N ALA A 67 -18.60 0.72 -5.92
CA ALA A 67 -19.74 -0.17 -5.68
C ALA A 67 -20.20 -0.19 -4.21
N THR A 68 -19.37 0.24 -3.26
CA THR A 68 -19.73 0.30 -1.83
C THR A 68 -20.64 1.48 -1.47
N GLY A 69 -20.68 2.53 -2.32
CA GLY A 69 -21.31 3.81 -1.99
C GLY A 69 -20.52 4.67 -0.99
N LEU A 70 -19.40 4.19 -0.44
CA LEU A 70 -18.53 4.98 0.44
C LEU A 70 -17.73 6.00 -0.37
N LYS A 71 -17.55 7.19 0.21
CA LYS A 71 -16.71 8.22 -0.41
C LYS A 71 -15.24 7.84 -0.36
N LEU A 72 -14.64 7.57 -1.52
CA LEU A 72 -13.19 7.35 -1.62
C LEU A 72 -12.42 8.65 -1.39
N ASN A 73 -11.76 8.79 -0.23
CA ASN A 73 -10.83 9.89 0.03
C ASN A 73 -9.39 9.41 -0.11
N MET A 74 -8.88 9.41 -1.35
CA MET A 74 -7.56 8.86 -1.66
C MET A 74 -6.74 9.80 -2.53
N GLY A 75 -5.46 9.95 -2.20
CA GLY A 75 -4.45 10.58 -3.07
C GLY A 75 -3.93 9.61 -4.13
N LYS A 76 -2.63 9.71 -4.46
CA LYS A 76 -1.94 8.75 -5.34
C LYS A 76 -1.84 7.34 -4.72
N SER A 77 -1.59 7.29 -3.42
CA SER A 77 -1.45 6.05 -2.66
C SER A 77 -1.99 6.17 -1.23
N CYS A 78 -2.34 7.38 -0.80
CA CYS A 78 -2.74 7.70 0.57
C CYS A 78 -4.26 7.64 0.69
N LEU A 79 -4.79 6.52 1.18
CA LEU A 79 -6.20 6.38 1.56
C LEU A 79 -6.41 7.01 2.94
N ARG A 80 -7.26 8.02 3.01
CA ARG A 80 -7.51 8.82 4.22
C ARG A 80 -8.87 8.48 4.82
N PHE A 81 -8.90 8.20 6.11
CA PHE A 81 -10.12 7.89 6.85
C PHE A 81 -10.05 8.48 8.27
N LYS A 82 -11.19 8.75 8.90
CA LYS A 82 -11.23 9.21 10.31
C LYS A 82 -11.58 8.07 11.24
N THR A 83 -12.50 7.23 10.82
CA THR A 83 -13.01 6.09 11.56
C THR A 83 -12.98 4.83 10.69
N LEU A 84 -13.09 3.66 11.31
CA LEU A 84 -13.17 2.40 10.57
C LEU A 84 -14.45 2.30 9.72
N ALA A 85 -15.49 3.09 9.99
CA ALA A 85 -16.70 3.15 9.16
C ALA A 85 -16.48 3.89 7.83
N ASP A 86 -15.40 4.67 7.70
CA ASP A 86 -15.07 5.40 6.47
C ASP A 86 -14.27 4.54 5.48
N ILE A 87 -13.95 3.29 5.82
CA ILE A 87 -13.06 2.40 5.06
C ILE A 87 -13.67 1.01 4.90
N ASP A 88 -13.70 0.52 3.67
CA ASP A 88 -13.99 -0.88 3.40
C ASP A 88 -12.71 -1.70 3.61
N LEU A 89 -12.59 -2.32 4.78
CA LEU A 89 -11.43 -3.14 5.15
C LEU A 89 -11.31 -4.40 4.30
N ASP A 90 -12.42 -4.91 3.76
CA ASP A 90 -12.41 -6.13 2.95
C ASP A 90 -11.78 -5.86 1.59
N ILE A 91 -12.16 -4.76 0.93
CA ILE A 91 -11.54 -4.33 -0.35
C ILE A 91 -10.04 -4.07 -0.14
N VAL A 92 -9.66 -3.39 0.95
CA VAL A 92 -8.26 -3.12 1.27
C VAL A 92 -7.50 -4.41 1.51
N THR A 93 -8.04 -5.33 2.30
CA THR A 93 -7.40 -6.61 2.61
C THR A 93 -7.20 -7.45 1.35
N ARG A 94 -8.22 -7.57 0.49
CA ARG A 94 -8.10 -8.31 -0.78
C ARG A 94 -7.06 -7.68 -1.71
N SER A 95 -7.04 -6.35 -1.80
CA SER A 95 -6.10 -5.62 -2.66
C SER A 95 -4.66 -5.73 -2.20
N VAL A 96 -4.43 -5.77 -0.88
CA VAL A 96 -3.10 -5.99 -0.29
C VAL A 96 -2.69 -7.47 -0.32
N ALA A 97 -3.65 -8.39 -0.27
CA ALA A 97 -3.36 -9.82 -0.32
C ALA A 97 -3.10 -10.35 -1.74
N SER A 98 -3.54 -9.64 -2.78
CA SER A 98 -3.45 -10.10 -4.16
C SER A 98 -2.07 -9.92 -4.82
N LEU A 99 -1.17 -9.16 -4.19
CA LEU A 99 0.14 -8.83 -4.75
C LEU A 99 1.24 -9.55 -3.97
N SER A 100 1.94 -10.47 -4.64
CA SER A 100 3.13 -11.10 -4.08
C SER A 100 4.30 -10.11 -4.00
N VAL A 101 5.34 -10.49 -3.23
CA VAL A 101 6.60 -9.73 -3.18
C VAL A 101 7.19 -9.60 -4.58
N GLU A 102 7.15 -10.67 -5.36
CA GLU A 102 7.64 -10.75 -6.73
C GLU A 102 6.90 -9.80 -7.67
N ASP A 103 5.56 -9.78 -7.61
CA ASP A 103 4.74 -8.87 -8.44
C ASP A 103 5.00 -7.40 -8.12
N PHE A 104 5.15 -7.11 -6.82
CA PHE A 104 5.45 -5.76 -6.37
C PHE A 104 6.86 -5.32 -6.79
N LEU A 105 7.86 -6.20 -6.68
CA LEU A 105 9.22 -5.94 -7.15
C LEU A 105 9.29 -5.77 -8.67
N ALA A 106 8.57 -6.59 -9.44
CA ALA A 106 8.49 -6.44 -10.90
C ALA A 106 7.89 -5.07 -11.28
N THR A 107 6.88 -4.61 -10.53
CA THR A 107 6.33 -3.28 -10.69
C THR A 107 7.31 -2.18 -10.33
N TYR A 108 8.04 -2.34 -9.23
CA TYR A 108 9.05 -1.40 -8.77
C TYR A 108 10.19 -1.24 -9.78
N GLU A 109 10.77 -2.33 -10.26
CA GLU A 109 11.88 -2.32 -11.24
C GLU A 109 11.47 -1.71 -12.58
N ARG A 110 10.21 -1.88 -13.01
CA ARG A 110 9.70 -1.23 -14.24
C ARG A 110 9.63 0.30 -14.13
N ILE A 111 9.42 0.82 -12.92
CA ILE A 111 9.31 2.26 -12.66
C ILE A 111 10.67 2.88 -12.39
N LYS A 112 11.54 2.14 -11.71
CA LYS A 112 12.93 2.50 -11.42
C LYS A 112 13.73 2.57 -12.72
N ARG A 113 13.84 3.77 -13.28
CA ARG A 113 14.74 4.09 -14.40
C ARG A 113 16.11 4.50 -13.91
#